data_AF-A0AAF0WCR6-F1
#
_entry.id   AF-A0AAF0WCR6-F1
#
_cell.length_a   1.000
_cell.length_b   1.000
_cell.length_c   1.000
_cell.angle_alpha   90.00
_cell.angle_beta   90.00
_cell.angle_gamma   90.00
#
_symmetry.space_group_name_H-M   'P 1'
#
loop_
_entity.id
_entity.type
_entity.pdbx_description
1 polymer ?
#
loop_
_entity_poly.entity_id
_entity_poly.type
_entity_poly.pdbx_seq_one_letter_code
_entity_poly.pdbx_strand_id
1 'polypeptide(L)'
;MAPDFRVARNNYPGLDQGPRKNQVDVSLTLAKHFLLNYGKDSNLVFSPISIQVVLSLLAAGSNGQTRDQLLSFLKAESVDELNSVYALLVDVVFADGSSSGGPRVSVANGVWLDESLSFKDAFQQVAETMYKAASHRVDFQNKVSISPPSTSL
;
A
#
# COMPACT_ATOMS: atom_id res chain seq x y z
N MET A 1 11.46 -5.79 17.16
CA MET A 1 11.30 -7.25 17.05
C MET A 1 10.02 -7.50 16.27
N ALA A 2 10.11 -8.01 15.05
CA ALA A 2 8.92 -8.35 14.25
C ALA A 2 8.12 -9.43 14.98
N PRO A 3 6.80 -9.30 15.13
CA PRO A 3 5.99 -10.36 15.74
C PRO A 3 6.03 -11.62 14.87
N ASP A 4 6.19 -12.78 15.51
CA ASP A 4 6.07 -14.08 14.84
C ASP A 4 4.69 -14.17 14.15
N PHE A 5 4.65 -14.65 12.90
CA PHE A 5 3.40 -14.92 12.17
C PHE A 5 2.39 -15.75 12.96
N ARG A 6 2.85 -16.62 13.87
CA ARG A 6 1.99 -17.35 14.81
C ARG A 6 1.35 -16.45 15.86
N VAL A 7 2.08 -15.46 16.36
CA VAL A 7 1.61 -14.49 17.35
C VAL A 7 0.67 -13.47 16.69
N ALA A 8 0.99 -12.98 15.50
CA ALA A 8 0.11 -12.10 14.72
C ALA A 8 -1.25 -12.75 14.43
N ARG A 9 -1.27 -14.05 14.14
CA ARG A 9 -2.51 -14.80 13.91
C ARG A 9 -3.41 -14.89 15.15
N ASN A 10 -2.83 -14.96 16.34
CA ASN A 10 -3.58 -15.08 17.59
C ASN A 10 -4.11 -13.72 18.08
N ASN A 11 -3.41 -12.62 17.76
CA ASN A 11 -3.82 -11.28 18.15
C ASN A 11 -4.89 -10.67 17.23
N TYR A 12 -5.04 -11.21 16.00
CA TYR A 12 -6.01 -10.75 15.00
C TYR A 12 -6.91 -11.90 14.51
N PRO A 13 -7.87 -12.36 15.34
CA PRO A 13 -8.71 -13.52 15.05
C PRO A 13 -9.67 -13.35 13.86
N GLY A 14 -9.83 -12.12 13.33
CA GLY A 14 -10.67 -11.82 12.16
C GLY A 14 -10.07 -12.21 10.81
N LEU A 15 -8.82 -12.68 10.77
CA LEU A 15 -8.21 -13.29 9.58
C LEU A 15 -8.66 -14.75 9.44
N ASP A 16 -9.93 -14.95 9.14
CA ASP A 16 -10.36 -16.23 8.62
C ASP A 16 -9.70 -16.50 7.24
N GLN A 17 -10.04 -17.62 6.59
CA GLN A 17 -9.43 -17.96 5.31
C GLN A 17 -9.86 -17.02 4.16
N GLY A 18 -10.93 -16.23 4.33
CA GLY A 18 -11.56 -15.38 3.31
C GLY A 18 -10.67 -14.22 2.84
N PRO A 19 -10.31 -13.25 3.70
CA PRO A 19 -9.52 -12.09 3.30
C PRO A 19 -8.15 -12.46 2.71
N ARG A 20 -7.52 -13.53 3.20
CA ARG A 20 -6.26 -14.05 2.63
C ARG A 20 -6.43 -14.65 1.24
N LYS A 21 -7.52 -15.39 0.99
CA LYS A 21 -7.83 -15.91 -0.35
C LYS A 21 -8.10 -14.77 -1.33
N ASN A 22 -8.80 -13.73 -0.89
CA ASN A 22 -9.09 -12.56 -1.71
C ASN A 22 -7.81 -11.87 -2.20
N GLN A 23 -6.81 -11.67 -1.32
CA GLN A 23 -5.53 -11.11 -1.73
C GLN A 23 -4.76 -11.96 -2.74
N VAL A 24 -4.78 -13.29 -2.58
CA VAL A 24 -4.11 -14.20 -3.52
C VAL A 24 -4.79 -14.14 -4.88
N ASP A 25 -6.11 -14.11 -4.92
CA ASP A 25 -6.88 -14.01 -6.16
C ASP A 25 -6.63 -12.69 -6.91
N VAL A 26 -6.62 -11.56 -6.18
CA VAL A 26 -6.33 -10.25 -6.76
C VAL A 26 -4.89 -10.23 -7.28
N SER A 27 -3.94 -10.80 -6.54
CA SER A 27 -2.54 -10.92 -6.97
C SER A 27 -2.40 -11.73 -8.26
N LEU A 28 -3.10 -12.86 -8.36
CA LEU A 28 -3.08 -13.70 -9.56
C LEU A 28 -3.74 -12.99 -10.75
N THR A 29 -4.79 -12.21 -10.50
CA THR A 29 -5.47 -11.41 -11.53
C THR A 29 -4.53 -10.35 -12.09
N LEU A 30 -3.83 -9.60 -11.22
CA LEU A 30 -2.80 -8.63 -11.61
C LEU A 30 -1.64 -9.30 -12.37
N ALA A 31 -1.16 -10.45 -11.88
CA ALA A 31 -0.09 -11.20 -12.54
C ALA A 31 -0.48 -11.65 -13.94
N LYS A 32 -1.66 -12.24 -14.10
CA LYS A 32 -2.19 -12.64 -15.42
C LYS A 32 -2.31 -11.42 -16.34
N HIS A 33 -2.85 -10.32 -15.84
CA HIS A 33 -2.99 -9.09 -16.62
C HIS A 33 -1.62 -8.59 -17.09
N PHE A 34 -0.62 -8.49 -16.21
CA PHE A 34 0.67 -7.97 -16.60
C PHE A 34 1.47 -8.90 -17.51
N LEU A 35 1.45 -10.22 -17.24
CA LEU A 35 2.15 -11.20 -18.07
C LEU A 35 1.61 -11.20 -19.51
N LEU A 36 0.29 -11.15 -19.68
CA LEU A 36 -0.34 -11.21 -21.00
C LEU A 36 -0.16 -9.92 -21.81
N ASN A 37 -0.09 -8.77 -21.15
CA ASN A 37 -0.06 -7.47 -21.83
C ASN A 37 1.34 -6.85 -21.92
N TYR A 38 2.27 -7.19 -21.01
CA TYR A 38 3.57 -6.52 -20.90
C TYR A 38 4.76 -7.50 -20.77
N GLY A 39 4.52 -8.82 -20.67
CA GLY A 39 5.55 -9.82 -20.38
C GLY A 39 6.12 -10.59 -21.57
N LYS A 40 5.74 -10.27 -22.82
CA LYS A 40 6.09 -11.12 -23.98
C LYS A 40 7.57 -11.15 -24.32
N ASP A 41 8.28 -10.03 -24.18
CA ASP A 41 9.65 -9.89 -24.69
C ASP A 41 10.64 -9.33 -23.64
N SER A 42 10.26 -9.32 -22.36
CA SER A 42 11.10 -8.76 -21.30
C SER A 42 10.83 -9.41 -19.94
N ASN A 43 11.81 -9.27 -19.04
CA ASN A 43 11.62 -9.63 -17.63
C ASN A 43 10.66 -8.64 -16.97
N LEU A 44 9.58 -9.16 -16.40
CA LEU A 44 8.59 -8.37 -15.68
C LEU A 44 8.74 -8.59 -14.17
N VAL A 45 8.89 -7.49 -13.42
CA VAL A 45 8.86 -7.48 -11.96
C VAL A 45 7.84 -6.46 -11.48
N PHE A 46 7.00 -6.85 -10.53
CA PHE A 46 6.05 -5.96 -9.88
C PHE A 46 5.69 -6.52 -8.50
N SER A 47 5.12 -5.67 -7.64
CA SER A 47 4.65 -6.05 -6.30
C SER A 47 3.12 -5.98 -6.26
N PRO A 48 2.41 -7.13 -6.38
CA PRO A 48 0.96 -7.14 -6.26
C PRO A 48 0.48 -6.54 -4.94
N ILE A 49 1.21 -6.79 -3.85
CA ILE A 49 0.81 -6.31 -2.53
C ILE A 49 0.91 -4.78 -2.42
N SER A 50 1.96 -4.18 -2.97
CA SER A 50 2.11 -2.72 -2.97
C SER A 50 1.00 -2.03 -3.76
N ILE A 51 0.57 -2.61 -4.88
CA ILE A 51 -0.57 -2.10 -5.66
C ILE A 51 -1.86 -2.16 -4.83
N GLN A 52 -2.12 -3.30 -4.19
CA GLN A 52 -3.34 -3.47 -3.40
C GLN A 52 -3.40 -2.55 -2.18
N VAL A 53 -2.26 -2.31 -1.51
CA VAL A 53 -2.12 -1.33 -0.41
C VAL A 53 -2.55 0.07 -0.86
N VAL A 54 -2.06 0.52 -2.02
CA VAL A 54 -2.42 1.85 -2.56
C VAL A 54 -3.91 1.90 -2.94
N LEU A 55 -4.44 0.87 -3.60
CA LEU A 55 -5.88 0.83 -3.96
C LEU A 55 -6.78 0.82 -2.72
N SER A 56 -6.34 0.18 -1.65
CA SER A 56 -7.02 0.16 -0.38
C SER A 56 -7.03 1.52 0.31
N LEU A 57 -5.90 2.22 0.30
CA LEU A 57 -5.81 3.60 0.77
C LEU A 57 -6.76 4.53 -0.01
N LEU A 58 -6.87 4.34 -1.33
CA LEU A 58 -7.84 5.06 -2.16
C LEU A 58 -9.29 4.70 -1.80
N ALA A 59 -9.57 3.43 -1.46
CA ALA A 59 -10.89 3.02 -1.00
C ALA A 59 -11.28 3.75 0.30
N ALA A 60 -10.33 3.89 1.22
CA ALA A 60 -10.53 4.62 2.47
C ALA A 60 -10.77 6.13 2.27
N GLY A 61 -10.13 6.74 1.25
CA GLY A 61 -10.31 8.15 0.91
C GLY A 61 -11.49 8.48 -0.01
N SER A 62 -12.11 7.48 -0.64
CA SER A 62 -13.21 7.66 -1.61
C SER A 62 -14.58 7.41 -0.99
N ASN A 63 -15.66 7.71 -1.71
CA ASN A 63 -17.03 7.44 -1.29
C ASN A 63 -17.93 7.07 -2.49
N GLY A 64 -19.11 6.51 -2.22
CA GLY A 64 -20.08 6.11 -3.24
C GLY A 64 -19.48 5.14 -4.26
N GLN A 65 -19.83 5.32 -5.54
CA GLN A 65 -19.48 4.39 -6.62
C GLN A 65 -17.97 4.10 -6.73
N THR A 66 -17.11 5.10 -6.50
CA THR A 66 -15.65 4.89 -6.56
C THR A 66 -15.19 3.94 -5.46
N ARG A 67 -15.72 4.08 -4.25
CA ARG A 67 -15.43 3.16 -3.14
C ARG A 67 -15.91 1.76 -3.48
N ASP A 68 -17.12 1.63 -3.99
CA ASP A 68 -17.73 0.33 -4.31
C ASP A 68 -16.94 -0.43 -5.38
N GLN A 69 -16.44 0.29 -6.40
CA GLN A 69 -15.58 -0.30 -7.43
C GLN A 69 -14.24 -0.79 -6.87
N LEU A 70 -13.63 -0.02 -5.96
CA LEU A 70 -12.37 -0.41 -5.33
C LEU A 70 -12.55 -1.61 -4.41
N LEU A 71 -13.62 -1.63 -3.60
CA LEU A 71 -13.97 -2.78 -2.75
C LEU A 71 -14.25 -4.03 -3.58
N SER A 72 -15.02 -3.90 -4.66
CA SER A 72 -15.31 -5.01 -5.57
C SER A 72 -14.03 -5.58 -6.20
N PHE A 73 -13.13 -4.71 -6.68
CA PHE A 73 -11.86 -5.15 -7.25
C PHE A 73 -10.98 -5.85 -6.22
N LEU A 74 -10.88 -5.29 -5.01
CA LEU A 74 -10.11 -5.85 -3.90
C LEU A 74 -10.79 -7.07 -3.25
N LYS A 75 -12.01 -7.40 -3.67
CA LYS A 75 -12.87 -8.44 -3.10
C LYS A 75 -13.05 -8.30 -1.58
N ALA A 76 -13.30 -7.07 -1.12
CA ALA A 76 -13.56 -6.79 0.29
C ALA A 76 -15.01 -6.31 0.48
N GLU A 77 -15.58 -6.61 1.64
CA GLU A 77 -16.93 -6.18 2.01
C GLU A 77 -16.95 -4.74 2.52
N SER A 78 -15.83 -4.27 3.09
CA SER A 78 -15.73 -2.93 3.66
C SER A 78 -14.31 -2.36 3.67
N VAL A 79 -14.23 -1.04 3.84
CA VAL A 79 -12.96 -0.34 4.07
C VAL A 79 -12.33 -0.76 5.40
N ASP A 80 -13.13 -1.07 6.42
CA ASP A 80 -12.62 -1.48 7.74
C ASP A 80 -11.97 -2.87 7.69
N GLU A 81 -12.52 -3.79 6.88
CA GLU A 81 -11.89 -5.07 6.57
C GLU A 81 -10.52 -4.84 5.93
N LEU A 82 -10.46 -4.00 4.89
CA LEU A 82 -9.22 -3.67 4.21
C LEU A 82 -8.18 -3.04 5.16
N ASN A 83 -8.58 -2.02 5.93
CA ASN A 83 -7.70 -1.35 6.90
C ASN A 83 -7.10 -2.34 7.90
N SER A 84 -7.92 -3.27 8.41
CA SER A 84 -7.50 -4.29 9.37
C SER A 84 -6.48 -5.25 8.77
N VAL A 85 -6.72 -5.68 7.52
CA VAL A 85 -5.82 -6.57 6.80
C VAL A 85 -4.48 -5.87 6.50
N TYR A 86 -4.50 -4.63 6.05
CA TYR A 86 -3.26 -3.92 5.69
C TYR A 86 -2.46 -3.42 6.88
N ALA A 87 -3.10 -3.04 7.99
CA ALA A 87 -2.38 -2.74 9.22
C ALA A 87 -1.49 -3.94 9.64
N LEU A 88 -2.03 -5.16 9.54
CA LEU A 88 -1.27 -6.38 9.82
C LEU A 88 -0.17 -6.64 8.79
N LEU A 89 -0.44 -6.49 7.50
CA LEU A 89 0.57 -6.68 6.46
C LEU A 89 1.73 -5.70 6.61
N VAL A 90 1.44 -4.46 6.93
CA VAL A 90 2.45 -3.43 7.16
C VAL A 90 3.29 -3.74 8.39
N ASP A 91 2.69 -4.29 9.44
CA ASP A 91 3.42 -4.65 10.67
C ASP A 91 4.22 -5.96 10.56
N VAL A 92 3.77 -6.92 9.75
CA VAL A 92 4.36 -8.26 9.69
C VAL A 92 5.27 -8.45 8.48
N VAL A 93 4.87 -7.94 7.30
CA VAL A 93 5.61 -8.15 6.05
C VAL A 93 6.68 -7.07 5.81
N PHE A 94 6.46 -5.84 6.29
CA PHE A 94 7.44 -4.76 6.16
C PHE A 94 8.28 -4.55 7.42
N ALA A 95 8.21 -5.47 8.38
CA ALA A 95 9.16 -5.47 9.48
C ALA A 95 10.55 -5.82 8.95
N ASP A 96 11.49 -4.88 9.12
CA ASP A 96 12.89 -5.05 8.75
C ASP A 96 13.47 -6.30 9.43
N GLY A 97 13.82 -7.30 8.63
CA GLY A 97 14.63 -8.48 8.99
C GLY A 97 14.18 -9.20 10.26
N SER A 98 13.61 -10.40 10.11
CA SER A 98 13.46 -11.27 11.28
C SER A 98 14.83 -11.51 11.92
N SER A 99 14.90 -11.57 13.26
CA SER A 99 16.13 -11.95 13.99
C SER A 99 16.68 -13.34 13.59
N SER A 100 15.91 -14.07 12.79
CA SER A 100 16.21 -15.37 12.20
C SER A 100 16.74 -15.31 10.75
N GLY A 101 17.07 -14.13 10.21
CA GLY A 101 17.79 -13.99 8.92
C GLY A 101 16.92 -14.03 7.67
N GLY A 102 15.65 -13.60 7.74
CA GLY A 102 14.76 -13.48 6.58
C GLY A 102 15.10 -12.32 5.63
N PRO A 103 14.52 -12.30 4.42
CA PRO A 103 14.73 -11.21 3.46
C PRO A 103 14.27 -9.87 4.04
N ARG A 104 15.04 -8.81 3.76
CA ARG A 104 14.65 -7.44 4.11
C ARG A 104 13.66 -6.92 3.07
N VAL A 105 12.42 -6.68 3.49
CA VAL A 105 11.38 -6.11 2.65
C VAL A 105 11.04 -4.72 3.17
N SER A 106 11.23 -3.71 2.33
CA SER A 106 10.87 -2.33 2.64
C SER A 106 9.83 -1.85 1.63
N VAL A 107 8.77 -1.23 2.11
CA VAL A 107 7.74 -0.61 1.30
C VAL A 107 7.51 0.81 1.79
N ALA A 108 7.53 1.74 0.85
CA ALA A 108 7.23 3.15 1.10
C ALA A 108 5.89 3.49 0.46
N ASN A 109 4.97 3.99 1.28
CA ASN A 109 3.69 4.53 0.83
C ASN A 109 3.70 6.04 1.08
N GLY A 110 3.06 6.81 0.20
CA GLY A 110 2.90 8.24 0.43
C GLY A 110 1.76 8.82 -0.39
N VAL A 111 1.21 9.92 0.12
CA VAL A 111 0.20 10.73 -0.53
C VAL A 111 0.73 12.16 -0.60
N TRP A 112 0.79 12.68 -1.82
CA TRP A 112 1.19 14.06 -2.07
C TRP A 112 -0.01 14.84 -2.56
N LEU A 113 -0.27 15.96 -1.90
CA LEU A 113 -1.33 16.88 -2.20
C LEU A 113 -0.71 18.20 -2.64
N ASP A 114 -1.36 18.90 -3.57
CA ASP A 114 -0.96 20.27 -3.87
C ASP A 114 -1.04 21.14 -2.62
N GLU A 115 -0.09 22.05 -2.46
CA GLU A 115 -0.03 22.93 -1.29
C GLU A 115 -1.22 23.89 -1.20
N SER A 116 -1.95 24.16 -2.28
CA SER A 116 -3.19 24.95 -2.20
C SER A 116 -4.35 24.21 -1.53
N LEU A 117 -4.26 22.88 -1.42
CA LEU A 117 -5.29 22.03 -0.83
C LEU A 117 -4.89 21.61 0.59
N SER A 118 -5.84 21.10 1.36
CA SER A 118 -5.60 20.52 2.69
C SER A 118 -6.20 19.13 2.78
N PHE A 119 -5.54 18.25 3.53
CA PHE A 119 -6.10 16.94 3.84
C PHE A 119 -7.32 17.09 4.76
N LYS A 120 -8.23 16.13 4.65
CA LYS A 120 -9.23 15.91 5.72
C LYS A 120 -8.54 15.13 6.83
N ASP A 121 -8.65 15.61 8.07
CA ASP A 121 -8.00 15.01 9.24
C ASP A 121 -8.24 13.50 9.35
N ALA A 122 -9.49 13.06 9.16
CA ALA A 122 -9.85 11.64 9.22
C ALA A 122 -9.11 10.79 8.17
N PHE A 123 -8.92 11.32 6.95
CA PHE A 123 -8.20 10.61 5.90
C PHE A 123 -6.70 10.57 6.19
N GLN A 124 -6.12 11.70 6.59
CA GLN A 124 -4.70 11.78 6.95
C GLN A 124 -4.36 10.81 8.09
N GLN A 125 -5.22 10.75 9.11
CA GLN A 125 -5.07 9.82 10.22
C GLN A 125 -5.07 8.37 9.73
N VAL A 126 -6.02 7.97 8.86
CA VAL A 126 -6.06 6.62 8.31
C VAL A 126 -4.81 6.31 7.47
N ALA A 127 -4.39 7.24 6.61
CA ALA A 127 -3.21 7.08 5.76
C ALA A 127 -1.93 6.84 6.58
N GLU A 128 -1.71 7.63 7.62
CA GLU A 128 -0.50 7.56 8.44
C GLU A 128 -0.52 6.37 9.40
N THR A 129 -1.68 6.01 9.95
CA THR A 129 -1.77 4.95 10.98
C THR A 129 -1.93 3.55 10.38
N MET A 130 -2.90 3.35 9.47
CA MET A 130 -3.24 2.03 8.96
C MET A 130 -2.34 1.62 7.80
N TYR A 131 -1.86 2.59 7.02
CA TYR A 131 -1.08 2.34 5.81
C TYR A 131 0.40 2.76 5.94
N LYS A 132 0.77 3.41 7.07
CA LYS A 132 2.09 4.05 7.27
C LYS A 132 2.52 4.90 6.06
N ALA A 133 1.54 5.55 5.43
CA ALA A 133 1.77 6.39 4.28
C ALA A 133 2.17 7.79 4.75
N ALA A 134 3.26 8.32 4.23
CA ALA A 134 3.64 9.70 4.50
C ALA A 134 2.68 10.66 3.79
N SER A 135 2.18 11.67 4.50
CA SER A 135 1.29 12.68 3.92
C SER A 135 2.05 13.98 3.74
N HIS A 136 2.15 14.45 2.49
CA HIS A 136 2.92 15.65 2.14
C HIS A 136 2.07 16.64 1.36
N ARG A 137 2.21 17.92 1.69
CA ARG A 137 1.77 19.03 0.85
C ARG A 137 2.97 19.55 0.09
N VAL A 138 2.86 19.63 -1.22
CA VAL A 138 3.95 20.03 -2.12
C VAL A 138 3.44 21.00 -3.18
N ASP A 139 4.30 21.90 -3.60
CA ASP A 139 4.03 22.78 -4.74
C ASP A 139 4.12 21.98 -6.03
N PHE A 140 2.97 21.71 -6.66
CA PHE A 140 2.91 21.09 -7.99
C PHE A 140 2.86 22.11 -9.13
N GLN A 141 2.76 23.41 -8.83
CA GLN A 141 2.68 24.47 -9.83
C GLN A 141 4.06 24.89 -10.33
N ASN A 142 5.06 24.92 -9.44
CA ASN A 142 6.41 25.32 -9.79
C ASN A 142 7.35 24.12 -9.90
N LYS A 143 8.10 24.07 -11.01
CA LYS A 143 9.19 23.10 -11.17
C LYS A 143 10.36 23.48 -10.27
N VAL A 144 10.90 22.50 -9.55
CA VAL A 144 12.13 22.69 -8.78
C VAL A 144 13.28 23.03 -9.74
N SER A 145 13.90 24.19 -9.52
CA SER A 145 15.12 24.57 -10.22
C SER A 145 16.32 24.02 -9.45
N ILE A 146 16.96 22.99 -9.99
CA ILE A 146 18.20 22.45 -9.41
C ILE A 146 19.37 23.25 -9.99
N SER A 147 19.99 24.11 -9.18
CA SER A 147 21.26 24.72 -9.57
C SER A 147 22.36 23.64 -9.56
N PRO A 148 23.24 23.58 -10.58
CA PRO A 148 24.35 22.65 -10.56
C PRO A 148 25.27 22.96 -9.36
N PRO A 149 25.89 21.93 -8.75
CA PRO A 149 26.79 22.14 -7.62
C PRO A 149 27.93 23.08 -8.03
N SER A 150 28.22 24.06 -7.18
CA SER A 150 29.34 24.98 -7.36
C SER A 150 30.66 24.20 -7.26
N THR A 151 31.24 23.89 -8.41
CA THR A 151 32.60 23.36 -8.49
C THR A 151 33.58 24.53 -8.27
N SER A 152 34.06 24.73 -7.04
CA SER A 152 35.29 25.48 -6.81
C SER A 152 36.47 24.57 -7.16
N LEU A 153 37.25 24.98 -8.16
CA LEU A 153 38.59 24.44 -8.48
C LEU A 153 39.62 24.87 -7.43
#